data_AF-A0A2I3C523-F1
#
_entry.id   AF-A0A2I3C523-F1
#
_cell.length_a   1.000
_cell.length_b   1.000
_cell.length_c   1.000
_cell.angle_alpha   90.00
_cell.angle_beta   90.00
_cell.angle_gamma   90.00
#
_symmetry.space_group_name_H-M   'P 1'
#
loop_
_entity.id
_entity.type
_entity.pdbx_description
1 polymer ?
#
loop_
_entity_poly.entity_id
_entity_poly.type
_entity_poly.pdbx_seq_one_letter_code
_entity_poly.pdbx_strand_id
1 'polypeptide(L)'
;MIVTSFVNHQRSKLEHKNTLELKKIEFKRTKLEELHLLFQKWEIDLQGMCLVFIPVYKGANTAENAMKLSTENRLQEKGDFQKLQTILQLHFPELFDDFGNLIKLRDDVLDYCRENRSFKRQKLDELIKTQEAFDNKAKELKVMMAQQASEL
;
A
#
# COMPACT_ATOMS: atom_id res chain seq x y z
N MET A 1 -6.15 -45.72 -35.00
CA MET A 1 -6.85 -45.04 -33.88
C MET A 1 -5.97 -44.71 -32.66
N ILE A 2 -4.88 -45.45 -32.38
CA ILE A 2 -4.01 -45.20 -31.21
C ILE A 2 -3.22 -43.89 -31.32
N VAL A 3 -2.70 -43.55 -32.52
CA VAL A 3 -1.93 -42.30 -32.75
C VAL A 3 -2.78 -41.05 -32.50
N THR A 4 -4.04 -41.06 -32.95
CA THR A 4 -5.00 -39.95 -32.73
C THR A 4 -5.32 -39.78 -31.24
N SER A 5 -5.45 -40.87 -30.48
CA SER A 5 -5.68 -40.83 -29.02
C SER A 5 -4.47 -40.26 -28.27
N PHE A 6 -3.24 -40.64 -28.65
CA PHE A 6 -2.03 -40.11 -28.04
C PHE A 6 -1.83 -38.62 -28.33
N VAL A 7 -2.02 -38.18 -29.58
CA VAL A 7 -1.90 -36.77 -29.98
C VAL A 7 -2.97 -35.92 -29.27
N ASN A 8 -4.22 -36.41 -29.18
CA ASN A 8 -5.28 -35.73 -28.44
C ASN A 8 -4.96 -35.61 -26.94
N HIS A 9 -4.37 -36.65 -26.34
CA HIS A 9 -3.95 -36.62 -24.94
C HIS A 9 -2.83 -35.58 -24.70
N GLN A 10 -1.83 -35.51 -25.58
CA GLN A 10 -0.77 -34.51 -25.48
C GLN A 10 -1.31 -33.08 -25.66
N ARG A 11 -2.22 -32.89 -26.62
CA ARG A 11 -2.90 -31.60 -26.81
C ARG A 11 -3.70 -31.20 -25.58
N SER A 12 -4.48 -32.12 -25.01
CA SER A 12 -5.26 -31.86 -23.80
C SER A 12 -4.37 -31.50 -22.60
N LYS A 13 -3.21 -32.17 -22.44
CA LYS A 13 -2.22 -31.80 -21.41
C LYS A 13 -1.66 -30.40 -21.62
N LEU A 14 -1.33 -30.04 -22.85
CA LEU A 14 -0.83 -28.71 -23.18
C LEU A 14 -1.88 -27.62 -22.93
N GLU A 15 -3.12 -27.86 -23.36
CA GLU A 15 -4.26 -26.96 -23.11
C GLU A 15 -4.53 -26.79 -21.60
N HIS A 16 -4.47 -27.88 -20.83
CA HIS A 16 -4.60 -27.82 -19.38
C HIS A 16 -3.47 -27.01 -18.73
N LYS A 17 -2.22 -27.24 -19.14
CA LYS A 17 -1.06 -26.46 -18.66
C LYS A 17 -1.24 -24.97 -18.96
N ASN A 18 -1.60 -24.61 -20.18
CA ASN A 18 -1.82 -23.22 -20.58
C ASN A 18 -2.96 -22.58 -19.76
N THR A 19 -4.04 -23.33 -19.52
CA THR A 19 -5.15 -22.87 -18.70
C THR A 19 -4.72 -22.62 -17.24
N LEU A 20 -3.87 -23.49 -16.68
CA LEU A 20 -3.34 -23.29 -15.34
C LEU A 20 -2.45 -22.04 -15.25
N GLU A 21 -1.61 -21.80 -16.25
CA GLU A 21 -0.76 -20.60 -16.28
C GLU A 21 -1.58 -19.32 -16.42
N LEU A 22 -2.58 -19.29 -17.32
CA LEU A 22 -3.50 -18.15 -17.45
C LEU A 22 -4.23 -17.86 -16.14
N LYS A 23 -4.73 -18.90 -15.45
CA LYS A 23 -5.40 -18.74 -14.14
C LYS A 23 -4.48 -18.18 -13.07
N LYS A 24 -3.19 -18.56 -13.07
CA LYS A 24 -2.20 -18.00 -12.13
C LYS A 24 -1.95 -16.52 -12.40
N ILE A 25 -1.83 -16.14 -13.67
CA ILE A 25 -1.64 -14.74 -14.09
C ILE A 25 -2.85 -13.90 -13.68
N GLU A 26 -4.07 -14.36 -14.00
CA GLU A 26 -5.30 -13.68 -13.60
C GLU A 26 -5.39 -13.51 -12.08
N PHE A 27 -5.13 -14.58 -11.33
CA PHE A 27 -5.14 -14.53 -9.87
C PHE A 27 -4.11 -13.54 -9.32
N LYS A 28 -2.89 -13.53 -9.86
CA LYS A 28 -1.87 -12.54 -9.47
C LYS A 28 -2.30 -11.11 -9.81
N ARG A 29 -2.87 -10.85 -10.99
CA ARG A 29 -3.38 -9.52 -11.36
C ARG A 29 -4.46 -9.06 -10.38
N THR A 30 -5.43 -9.92 -10.03
CA THR A 30 -6.44 -9.60 -9.02
C THR A 30 -5.82 -9.25 -7.66
N LYS A 31 -4.80 -10.01 -7.23
CA LYS A 31 -4.11 -9.72 -5.97
C LYS A 31 -3.33 -8.41 -6.01
N LEU A 32 -2.77 -8.04 -7.16
CA LEU A 32 -2.06 -6.78 -7.34
C LEU A 32 -3.01 -5.57 -7.30
N GLU A 33 -4.16 -5.67 -7.95
CA GLU A 33 -5.20 -4.63 -7.90
C GLU A 33 -5.72 -4.45 -6.46
N GLU A 34 -5.97 -5.56 -5.77
CA GLU A 34 -6.37 -5.55 -4.37
C GLU A 34 -5.29 -4.92 -3.46
N LEU A 35 -4.01 -5.27 -3.68
CA LEU A 35 -2.88 -4.66 -2.99
C LEU A 35 -2.84 -3.15 -3.20
N HIS A 36 -2.98 -2.71 -4.45
CA HIS A 36 -2.91 -1.30 -4.82
C HIS A 36 -4.01 -0.48 -4.14
N LEU A 37 -5.24 -0.98 -4.12
CA LEU A 37 -6.37 -0.31 -3.47
C LEU A 37 -6.17 -0.21 -1.95
N LEU A 38 -5.74 -1.29 -1.29
CA LEU A 38 -5.45 -1.29 0.14
C LEU A 38 -4.32 -0.33 0.48
N PHE A 39 -3.28 -0.29 -0.35
CA PHE A 39 -2.16 0.62 -0.22
C PHE A 39 -2.59 2.09 -0.37
N GLN A 40 -3.42 2.39 -1.36
CA GLN A 40 -3.90 3.75 -1.59
C GLN A 40 -4.75 4.26 -0.42
N LYS A 41 -5.64 3.43 0.13
CA LYS A 41 -6.40 3.80 1.35
C LYS A 41 -5.45 4.14 2.51
N TRP A 42 -4.44 3.29 2.72
CA TRP A 42 -3.44 3.48 3.78
C TRP A 42 -2.62 4.77 3.61
N GLU A 43 -2.18 5.05 2.38
CA GLU A 43 -1.43 6.26 2.02
C GLU A 43 -2.27 7.52 2.29
N ILE A 44 -3.52 7.53 1.82
CA ILE A 44 -4.43 8.67 1.99
C ILE A 44 -4.74 8.91 3.47
N ASP A 45 -4.91 7.86 4.27
CA ASP A 45 -5.12 8.00 5.72
C ASP A 45 -3.95 8.74 6.40
N LEU A 46 -2.70 8.43 6.03
CA LEU A 46 -1.53 9.11 6.58
C LEU A 46 -1.45 10.57 6.12
N GLN A 47 -1.70 10.83 4.83
CA GLN A 47 -1.74 12.18 4.28
C GLN A 47 -2.84 13.02 4.94
N GLY A 48 -4.03 12.44 5.11
CA GLY A 48 -5.17 13.06 5.80
C GLY A 48 -4.85 13.39 7.26
N MET A 49 -4.16 12.48 7.96
CA MET A 49 -3.68 12.74 9.32
C MET A 49 -2.75 13.96 9.36
N CYS A 50 -1.81 14.09 8.44
CA CYS A 50 -0.93 15.25 8.39
C CYS A 50 -1.71 16.55 8.18
N LEU A 51 -2.67 16.56 7.25
CA LEU A 51 -3.50 17.73 6.96
C LEU A 51 -4.26 18.22 8.19
N VAL A 52 -4.81 17.32 9.02
CA VAL A 52 -5.54 17.72 10.24
C VAL A 52 -4.61 18.20 11.36
N PHE A 53 -3.32 17.82 11.35
CA PHE A 53 -2.33 18.28 12.31
C PHE A 53 -1.68 19.62 11.94
N ILE A 54 -1.69 20.04 10.66
CA ILE A 54 -1.14 21.35 10.23
C ILE A 54 -1.74 22.53 11.04
N PRO A 55 -3.08 22.64 11.24
CA PRO A 55 -3.66 23.68 12.08
C PRO A 55 -3.17 23.67 13.53
N VAL A 56 -2.82 22.50 14.09
CA VAL A 56 -2.28 22.37 15.45
C VAL A 56 -0.93 23.08 15.56
N TYR A 57 -0.03 22.85 14.59
CA TYR A 57 1.27 23.55 14.52
C TYR A 57 1.14 25.07 14.31
N LYS A 58 0.01 25.52 13.76
CA LYS A 58 -0.30 26.95 13.57
C LYS A 58 -1.01 27.58 14.78
N GLY A 59 -1.34 26.80 15.81
CA GLY A 59 -2.10 27.25 16.99
C GLY A 59 -3.59 27.49 16.72
N ALA A 60 -4.10 26.98 15.59
CA ALA A 60 -5.49 27.15 15.16
C ALA A 60 -6.40 25.96 15.52
N ASN A 61 -5.84 24.88 16.08
CA ASN A 61 -6.57 23.70 16.56
C ASN A 61 -5.79 23.01 17.69
N THR A 62 -6.42 22.06 18.37
CA THR A 62 -5.79 21.21 19.40
C THR A 62 -5.40 19.84 18.85
N ALA A 63 -4.40 19.22 19.45
CA ALA A 63 -3.97 17.87 19.07
C ALA A 63 -5.06 16.82 19.31
N GLU A 64 -5.83 16.95 20.39
CA GLU A 64 -6.98 16.11 20.71
C GLU A 64 -8.04 16.15 19.61
N ASN A 65 -8.42 17.36 19.16
CA ASN A 65 -9.38 17.52 18.07
C ASN A 65 -8.84 16.94 16.76
N ALA A 66 -7.55 17.15 16.46
CA ALA A 66 -6.92 16.57 15.26
C ALA A 66 -6.91 15.04 15.32
N MET A 67 -6.62 14.44 16.47
CA MET A 67 -6.63 12.99 16.66
C MET A 67 -8.04 12.41 16.46
N LYS A 68 -9.05 13.06 17.05
CA LYS A 68 -10.45 12.69 16.87
C LYS A 68 -10.85 12.73 15.39
N LEU A 69 -10.57 13.84 14.69
CA LEU A 69 -10.87 13.98 13.26
C LEU A 69 -10.13 12.94 12.39
N SER A 70 -8.89 12.61 12.72
CA SER A 70 -8.12 11.59 12.00
C SER A 70 -8.70 10.19 12.16
N THR A 71 -9.30 9.90 13.33
CA THR A 71 -9.92 8.61 13.62
C THR A 71 -11.29 8.48 12.96
N GLU A 72 -12.08 9.55 12.97
CA GLU A 72 -13.44 9.56 12.39
C GLU A 72 -13.45 9.49 10.86
N ASN A 73 -12.41 10.00 10.19
CA ASN A 73 -12.33 10.06 8.72
C ASN A 73 -11.42 9.00 8.10
N ARG A 74 -11.09 7.94 8.84
CA ARG A 74 -10.20 6.88 8.38
C ARG A 74 -10.86 6.04 7.27
N LEU A 75 -10.18 5.86 6.15
CA LEU A 75 -10.59 5.04 5.02
C LEU A 75 -10.27 3.55 5.21
N GLN A 76 -9.20 3.23 5.94
CA GLN A 76 -8.86 1.85 6.25
C GLN A 76 -9.88 1.22 7.20
N GLU A 77 -10.38 0.06 6.80
CA GLU A 77 -11.22 -0.79 7.63
C GLU A 77 -10.35 -1.67 8.54
N LYS A 78 -10.99 -2.24 9.58
CA LYS A 78 -10.31 -3.16 10.49
C LYS A 78 -9.81 -4.39 9.71
N GLY A 79 -8.49 -4.57 9.69
CA GLY A 79 -7.84 -5.70 9.01
C GLY A 79 -7.26 -5.36 7.64
N ASP A 80 -7.57 -4.19 7.07
CA ASP A 80 -7.04 -3.78 5.75
C ASP A 80 -5.52 -3.79 5.71
N PHE A 81 -4.88 -3.24 6.75
CA PHE A 81 -3.42 -3.21 6.84
C PHE A 81 -2.81 -4.61 6.94
N GLN A 82 -3.41 -5.51 7.73
CA GLN A 82 -2.95 -6.89 7.83
C GLN A 82 -3.12 -7.64 6.50
N LYS A 83 -4.23 -7.39 5.80
CA LYS A 83 -4.51 -7.95 4.49
C LYS A 83 -3.51 -7.47 3.44
N LEU A 84 -3.19 -6.17 3.44
CA LEU A 84 -2.13 -5.58 2.62
C LEU A 84 -0.81 -6.33 2.85
N GLN A 85 -0.36 -6.44 4.09
CA GLN A 85 0.89 -7.14 4.43
C GLN A 85 0.87 -8.59 3.97
N THR A 86 -0.26 -9.28 4.14
CA THR A 86 -0.42 -10.69 3.73
C THR A 86 -0.28 -10.86 2.21
N ILE A 87 -0.96 -10.02 1.42
CA ILE A 87 -0.87 -10.08 -0.03
C ILE A 87 0.56 -9.82 -0.50
N LEU A 88 1.21 -8.81 0.10
CA LEU A 88 2.57 -8.43 -0.23
C LEU A 88 3.54 -9.60 0.06
N GLN A 89 3.43 -10.24 1.23
CA GLN A 89 4.28 -11.39 1.59
C GLN A 89 4.05 -12.64 0.74
N LEU A 90 2.79 -12.97 0.43
CA LEU A 90 2.45 -14.22 -0.24
C LEU A 90 2.56 -14.16 -1.76
N HIS A 91 2.31 -12.98 -2.36
CA HIS A 91 2.15 -12.85 -3.80
C HIS A 91 3.16 -11.93 -4.47
N PHE A 92 3.71 -10.96 -3.72
CA PHE A 92 4.66 -9.94 -4.22
C PHE A 92 5.85 -9.73 -3.26
N PRO A 93 6.55 -10.81 -2.85
CA PRO A 93 7.63 -10.71 -1.86
C PRO A 93 8.77 -9.78 -2.31
N GLU A 94 8.95 -9.59 -3.62
CA GLU A 94 9.91 -8.65 -4.20
C GLU A 94 9.66 -7.19 -3.81
N LEU A 95 8.43 -6.82 -3.44
CA LEU A 95 8.08 -5.47 -2.98
C LEU A 95 8.25 -5.28 -1.47
N PHE A 96 8.56 -6.34 -0.73
CA PHE A 96 8.46 -6.35 0.74
C PHE A 96 9.51 -5.46 1.42
N ASP A 97 10.73 -5.45 0.91
CA ASP A 97 11.81 -4.62 1.47
C ASP A 97 11.55 -3.13 1.26
N ASP A 98 11.08 -2.73 0.06
CA ASP A 98 10.69 -1.35 -0.23
C ASP A 98 9.50 -0.90 0.61
N PHE A 99 8.51 -1.78 0.81
CA PHE A 99 7.41 -1.50 1.73
C PHE A 99 7.91 -1.35 3.17
N GLY A 100 8.85 -2.19 3.63
CA GLY A 100 9.47 -2.06 4.95
C GLY A 100 10.20 -0.73 5.15
N ASN A 101 10.86 -0.21 4.12
CA ASN A 101 11.48 1.12 4.17
C ASN A 101 10.44 2.24 4.25
N LEU A 102 9.33 2.11 3.51
CA LEU A 102 8.21 3.05 3.57
C LEU A 102 7.54 3.08 4.95
N ILE A 103 7.47 1.93 5.65
CA ILE A 103 6.95 1.86 7.03
C ILE A 103 7.78 2.71 8.00
N LYS A 104 9.11 2.75 7.84
CA LYS A 104 9.97 3.60 8.67
C LYS A 104 9.66 5.09 8.45
N LEU A 105 9.52 5.50 7.19
CA LEU A 105 9.12 6.87 6.85
C LEU A 105 7.74 7.23 7.40
N ARG A 106 6.78 6.29 7.37
CA ARG A 106 5.48 6.47 8.04
C ARG A 106 5.67 6.75 9.53
N ASP A 107 6.51 5.99 10.21
CA ASP A 107 6.73 6.18 11.65
C ASP A 107 7.35 7.55 11.95
N ASP A 108 8.27 8.01 11.12
CA ASP A 108 8.84 9.36 11.21
C ASP A 108 7.76 10.44 11.02
N VAL A 109 6.82 10.26 10.09
CA VAL A 109 5.67 11.16 9.92
C VAL A 109 4.77 11.14 11.17
N LEU A 110 4.37 9.95 11.62
CA LEU A 110 3.45 9.77 12.74
C LEU A 110 3.98 10.36 14.05
N ASP A 111 5.29 10.40 14.21
CA ASP A 111 5.97 11.06 15.32
C ASP A 111 5.56 12.54 15.44
N TYR A 112 5.24 13.23 14.34
CA TYR A 112 4.72 14.61 14.31
C TYR A 112 3.21 14.72 14.59
N CYS A 113 2.48 13.61 14.59
CA CYS A 113 1.02 13.56 14.73
C CYS A 113 0.56 12.93 16.05
N ARG A 114 1.37 13.05 17.12
CA ARG A 114 1.06 12.52 18.46
C ARG A 114 0.65 13.63 19.44
N GLU A 115 -0.36 13.35 20.26
CA GLU A 115 -0.92 14.31 21.23
C GLU A 115 0.10 14.87 22.23
N ASN A 116 1.06 14.05 22.67
CA ASN A 116 2.03 14.40 23.72
C ASN A 116 3.22 15.23 23.22
N ARG A 117 3.16 15.80 22.01
CA ARG A 117 4.27 16.56 21.42
C ARG A 117 4.13 18.06 21.64
N SER A 118 5.26 18.76 21.62
CA SER A 118 5.26 20.23 21.56
C SER A 118 5.00 20.68 20.12
N PHE A 119 3.81 21.24 19.89
CA PHE A 119 3.44 21.81 18.60
C PHE A 119 3.95 23.24 18.49
N LYS A 120 5.03 23.42 17.73
CA LYS A 120 5.64 24.73 17.46
C LYS A 120 5.63 25.01 15.98
N ARG A 121 5.30 26.24 15.58
CA ARG A 121 5.20 26.62 14.15
C ARG A 121 6.49 26.31 13.36
N GLN A 122 7.68 26.42 13.97
CA GLN A 122 8.95 26.09 13.31
C GLN A 122 9.08 24.60 12.94
N LYS A 123 8.36 23.71 13.63
CA LYS A 123 8.36 22.27 13.38
C LYS A 123 7.40 21.85 12.25
N LEU A 124 6.59 22.79 11.74
CA LEU A 124 5.70 22.52 10.61
C LEU A 124 6.49 22.19 9.34
N ASP A 125 7.57 22.92 9.06
CA ASP A 125 8.40 22.66 7.88
C ASP A 125 9.10 21.29 7.96
N GLU A 126 9.40 20.82 9.17
CA GLU A 126 9.95 19.47 9.39
C GLU A 126 8.89 18.39 9.13
N LEU A 127 7.65 18.57 9.58
CA LEU A 127 6.53 17.68 9.23
C LEU A 127 6.33 17.61 7.71
N ILE A 128 6.27 18.76 7.03
CA ILE A 128 6.06 18.82 5.58
C ILE A 128 7.16 18.06 4.84
N LYS A 129 8.44 18.29 5.18
CA LYS A 129 9.56 17.56 4.58
C LYS A 129 9.51 16.06 4.83
N THR A 130 9.10 15.66 6.04
CA THR A 130 8.98 14.24 6.41
C THR A 130 7.85 13.58 5.62
N GLN A 131 6.72 14.27 5.45
CA GLN A 131 5.61 13.83 4.62
C GLN A 131 6.00 13.73 3.14
N GLU A 132 6.72 14.72 2.60
CA GLU A 132 7.20 14.68 1.21
C GLU A 132 8.14 13.49 0.96
N ALA A 133 8.99 13.15 1.92
CA ALA A 133 9.86 11.96 1.83
C ALA A 133 9.03 10.67 1.76
N PHE A 134 8.00 10.56 2.60
CA PHE A 134 7.04 9.44 2.54
C PHE A 134 6.32 9.39 1.19
N ASP A 135 5.76 10.51 0.72
CA ASP A 135 4.97 10.58 -0.53
C ASP A 135 5.81 10.21 -1.75
N ASN A 136 7.07 10.65 -1.80
CA ASN A 136 8.00 10.27 -2.86
C ASN A 136 8.24 8.76 -2.86
N LYS A 137 8.50 8.16 -1.69
CA LYS A 137 8.73 6.71 -1.58
C LYS A 137 7.46 5.90 -1.86
N ALA A 138 6.29 6.40 -1.46
CA ALA A 138 5.00 5.79 -1.79
C ALA A 138 4.74 5.80 -3.30
N LYS A 139 5.12 6.89 -3.99
CA LYS A 139 5.04 6.98 -5.45
C LYS A 139 5.96 5.98 -6.14
N GLU A 140 7.20 5.81 -5.67
CA GLU A 140 8.12 4.79 -6.17
C GLU A 140 7.51 3.38 -6.05
N LEU A 141 6.95 3.04 -4.88
CA LEU A 141 6.34 1.72 -4.68
C LEU A 141 5.15 1.48 -5.60
N LYS A 142 4.32 2.51 -5.86
CA LYS A 142 3.22 2.42 -6.85
C LYS A 142 3.73 2.16 -8.27
N VAL A 143 4.88 2.74 -8.64
CA VAL A 143 5.51 2.44 -9.94
C VAL A 143 5.98 0.99 -10.00
N MET A 144 6.58 0.48 -8.92
CA MET A 144 6.98 -0.94 -8.85
C MET A 144 5.78 -1.88 -8.95
N MET A 145 4.66 -1.57 -8.29
CA MET A 145 3.41 -2.31 -8.45
C MET A 145 2.92 -2.29 -9.90
N ALA A 146 2.96 -1.15 -10.58
CA ALA A 146 2.58 -1.05 -11.99
C ALA A 146 3.51 -1.86 -12.92
N GLN A 147 4.80 -1.92 -12.59
CA GLN A 147 5.75 -2.77 -13.30
C GLN A 147 5.41 -4.27 -13.13
N GLN A 148 5.09 -4.71 -11.91
CA GLN A 148 4.61 -6.08 -11.67
C GLN A 148 3.37 -6.40 -12.54
N ALA A 149 2.45 -5.45 -12.72
CA ALA A 149 1.27 -5.64 -13.57
C ALA A 149 1.60 -5.84 -15.06
N SER A 150 2.75 -5.33 -15.50
CA SER A 150 3.21 -5.39 -16.90
C SER A 150 4.02 -6.65 -17.20
N GLU A 151 4.58 -7.29 -16.17
CA GLU A 151 5.38 -8.52 -16.25
C GLU A 151 4.54 -9.80 -16.10
N LEU A 152 3.26 -9.67 -15.74
CA LEU A 152 2.24 -10.74 -15.63
C LEU A 152 1.53 -11.01 -16.96
#